data_AF-A0A841J050-F1
#
_entry.id   AF-A0A841J050-F1
#
_cell.length_a   1.000
_cell.length_b   1.000
_cell.length_c   1.000
_cell.angle_alpha   90.00
_cell.angle_beta   90.00
_cell.angle_gamma   90.00
#
_symmetry.space_group_name_H-M   'P 1'
#
loop_
_entity.id
_entity.type
_entity.pdbx_description
1 polymer ?
#
loop_
_entity_poly.entity_id
_entity_poly.type
_entity_poly.pdbx_seq_one_letter_code
_entity_poly.pdbx_strand_id
1 'polypeptide(L)'
;MGQHRVQERFAKSFTSELWDNPGRRKRWALRHRTPEQVQRTSQGLAWSVAVSLNRIIPMPVLTAVVRMAVALEFSGDTQRCAKEGQPVSKGALHLWATTDTMVDRVIRHDPAAAQRMVGDIVRDAQDKLGIAPDVVGYALIQAMALDRDIVRSFLERSLLPGTLDD
;
A
#
# COMPACT_ATOMS: atom_id res chain seq x y z
N MET A 1 -1.52 -0.61 -13.25
CA MET A 1 -2.64 -1.33 -12.59
C MET A 1 -3.35 -0.49 -11.51
N GLY A 2 -2.65 0.30 -10.68
CA GLY A 2 -3.27 1.13 -9.62
C GLY A 2 -4.22 2.22 -10.12
N GLN A 3 -3.83 3.00 -11.13
CA GLN A 3 -4.64 4.12 -11.66
C GLN A 3 -6.01 3.69 -12.18
N HIS A 4 -6.09 2.56 -12.90
CA HIS A 4 -7.35 2.04 -13.42
C HIS A 4 -8.32 1.63 -12.29
N ARG A 5 -7.83 0.93 -11.26
CA ARG A 5 -8.65 0.55 -10.09
C ARG A 5 -9.13 1.79 -9.31
N VAL A 6 -8.27 2.81 -9.18
CA VAL A 6 -8.63 4.10 -8.57
C VAL A 6 -9.73 4.79 -9.39
N GLN A 7 -9.56 4.86 -10.71
CA GLN A 7 -10.54 5.42 -11.63
C GLN A 7 -11.89 4.67 -11.53
N GLU A 8 -11.90 3.35 -11.61
CA GLU A 8 -13.14 2.56 -11.51
C GLU A 8 -13.88 2.80 -10.20
N ARG A 9 -13.14 2.81 -9.08
CA ARG A 9 -13.70 3.05 -7.76
C ARG A 9 -14.32 4.43 -7.66
N PHE A 10 -13.59 5.48 -8.06
CA PHE A 10 -14.11 6.84 -8.01
C PHE A 10 -15.24 7.07 -9.02
N ALA A 11 -15.20 6.45 -10.20
CA ALA A 11 -16.27 6.56 -11.19
C ALA A 11 -17.58 5.98 -10.62
N LYS A 12 -17.53 4.83 -9.94
CA LYS A 12 -18.67 4.24 -9.24
C LYS A 12 -19.17 5.17 -8.12
N SER A 13 -18.28 5.66 -7.26
CA SER A 13 -18.65 6.57 -6.17
C SER A 13 -19.27 7.87 -6.67
N PHE A 14 -18.69 8.51 -7.69
CA PHE A 14 -19.22 9.73 -8.29
C PHE A 14 -20.56 9.50 -8.96
N THR A 15 -20.71 8.37 -9.68
CA THR A 15 -22.00 8.04 -10.32
C THR A 15 -23.08 7.88 -9.26
N SER A 16 -22.82 7.12 -8.19
CA SER A 16 -23.79 6.93 -7.12
C SER A 16 -24.14 8.24 -6.43
N GLU A 17 -23.14 9.06 -6.12
CA GLU A 17 -23.36 10.35 -5.47
C GLU A 17 -24.12 11.35 -6.37
N LEU A 18 -23.89 11.33 -7.68
CA LEU A 18 -24.48 12.30 -8.60
C LEU A 18 -25.85 11.86 -9.13
N TRP A 19 -26.10 10.56 -9.26
CA TRP A 19 -27.32 10.00 -9.85
C TRP A 19 -28.29 9.42 -8.81
N ASP A 20 -27.80 8.60 -7.89
CA ASP A 20 -28.66 7.88 -6.94
C ASP A 20 -29.19 8.81 -5.84
N ASN A 21 -28.47 9.91 -5.56
CA ASN A 21 -28.92 10.96 -4.66
C ASN A 21 -29.92 11.92 -5.36
N PRO A 22 -31.23 11.90 -5.03
CA PRO A 22 -32.22 12.73 -5.72
C PRO A 22 -31.99 14.23 -5.56
N GLY A 23 -31.42 14.65 -4.42
CA GLY A 23 -31.12 16.05 -4.13
C GLY A 23 -30.00 16.58 -5.04
N ARG A 24 -28.95 15.78 -5.28
CA ARG A 24 -27.86 16.13 -6.20
C ARG A 24 -28.28 16.00 -7.66
N ARG A 25 -29.01 14.94 -8.02
CA ARG A 25 -29.57 14.75 -9.37
C ARG A 25 -30.43 15.94 -9.81
N LYS A 26 -31.23 16.52 -8.90
CA LYS A 26 -32.04 17.72 -9.16
C LYS A 26 -31.23 19.00 -9.43
N ARG A 27 -29.93 19.04 -9.09
CA ARG A 27 -29.05 20.19 -9.37
C ARG A 27 -28.48 20.19 -10.79
N TRP A 28 -28.59 19.08 -11.51
CA TRP A 28 -28.21 19.02 -12.92
C TRP A 28 -29.18 19.83 -13.78
N ALA A 29 -28.65 20.56 -14.75
CA ALA A 29 -29.45 21.17 -15.80
C ALA A 29 -30.27 20.09 -16.51
N LEU A 30 -31.55 20.37 -16.79
CA LEU A 30 -32.52 19.38 -17.32
C LEU A 30 -31.97 18.60 -18.53
N ARG A 31 -31.34 19.29 -19.49
CA ARG A 31 -30.74 18.70 -20.69
C ARG A 31 -29.57 17.70 -20.43
N HIS A 32 -28.98 17.74 -19.24
CA HIS A 32 -27.86 16.87 -18.84
C HIS A 32 -28.24 15.88 -17.73
N ARG A 33 -29.49 15.88 -17.26
CA ARG A 33 -29.97 14.99 -16.20
C ARG A 33 -30.36 13.62 -16.76
N THR A 34 -29.40 12.93 -17.37
CA THR A 34 -29.56 11.54 -17.83
C THR A 34 -28.48 10.65 -17.20
N PRO A 35 -28.75 9.35 -17.00
CA PRO A 35 -27.76 8.42 -16.45
C PRO A 35 -26.44 8.44 -17.23
N GLU A 36 -26.50 8.51 -18.56
CA GLU A 36 -25.35 8.44 -19.45
C GLU A 36 -24.45 9.67 -19.33
N GLN A 37 -25.04 10.86 -19.23
CA GLN A 37 -24.30 12.12 -19.06
C GLN A 37 -23.62 12.18 -17.69
N VAL A 38 -24.31 11.70 -16.66
CA VAL A 38 -23.76 11.62 -15.30
C VAL A 38 -22.63 10.59 -15.23
N GLN A 39 -22.78 9.45 -15.89
CA GLN A 39 -21.74 8.42 -15.96
C GLN A 39 -20.50 8.95 -16.69
N ARG A 40 -20.65 9.61 -17.85
CA ARG A 40 -19.51 10.22 -18.59
C ARG A 40 -18.77 11.26 -17.74
N THR A 41 -19.52 12.12 -17.05
CA THR A 41 -18.92 13.13 -16.16
C THR A 41 -18.18 12.46 -15.00
N SER A 42 -18.78 11.44 -14.40
CA SER A 42 -18.18 10.66 -13.31
C SER A 42 -16.90 9.97 -13.75
N GLN A 43 -16.87 9.39 -14.95
CA GLN A 43 -15.66 8.79 -15.54
C GLN A 43 -14.57 9.84 -15.78
N GLY A 44 -14.91 11.02 -16.30
CA GLY A 44 -13.95 12.12 -16.52
C GLY A 44 -13.37 12.67 -15.22
N LEU A 45 -14.20 12.84 -14.19
CA LEU A 45 -13.74 13.24 -12.85
C LEU A 45 -12.83 12.18 -12.23
N ALA A 46 -13.23 10.90 -12.33
CA ALA A 46 -12.44 9.80 -11.80
C ALA A 46 -11.09 9.66 -12.49
N TRP A 47 -11.04 9.88 -13.81
CA TRP A 47 -9.79 9.96 -14.56
C TRP A 47 -8.91 11.11 -14.06
N SER A 48 -9.48 12.30 -13.90
CA SER A 48 -8.75 13.49 -13.40
C SER A 48 -8.13 13.26 -12.02
N VAL A 49 -8.85 12.57 -11.13
CA VAL A 49 -8.33 12.15 -9.82
C VAL A 49 -7.21 11.12 -9.97
N ALA A 50 -7.42 10.08 -10.80
CA ALA A 50 -6.45 9.01 -11.00
C ALA A 50 -5.11 9.52 -11.54
N VAL A 51 -5.13 10.45 -12.51
CA VAL A 51 -3.90 11.06 -13.06
C VAL A 51 -3.26 12.06 -12.10
N SER A 52 -4.06 12.72 -11.25
CA SER A 52 -3.56 13.69 -10.26
C SER A 52 -3.15 13.05 -8.94
N LEU A 53 -3.27 11.73 -8.79
CA LEU A 53 -3.08 11.04 -7.52
C LEU A 53 -1.70 11.31 -6.90
N ASN A 54 -0.65 11.38 -7.71
CA ASN A 54 0.71 11.70 -7.27
C ASN A 54 0.87 13.13 -6.71
N ARG A 55 -0.04 14.04 -7.08
CA ARG A 55 -0.11 15.40 -6.49
C ARG A 55 -0.96 15.44 -5.22
N ILE A 56 -1.94 14.54 -5.10
CA ILE A 56 -2.85 14.46 -3.95
C ILE A 56 -2.18 13.72 -2.79
N ILE A 57 -1.50 12.62 -3.10
CA ILE A 57 -0.77 11.80 -2.13
C ILE A 57 0.70 11.84 -2.51
N PRO A 58 1.55 12.56 -1.75
CA PRO A 58 2.97 12.64 -2.03
C PRO A 58 3.62 11.29 -1.71
N MET A 59 3.68 10.41 -2.71
CA MET A 59 4.22 9.05 -2.55
C MET A 59 5.58 8.98 -1.86
N PRO A 60 6.57 9.85 -2.18
CA PRO A 60 7.86 9.83 -1.48
C PRO A 60 7.75 10.05 0.03
N VAL A 61 6.86 10.95 0.45
CA VAL A 61 6.61 11.24 1.88
C VAL A 61 5.89 10.06 2.52
N LEU A 62 4.89 9.50 1.85
CA LEU A 62 4.17 8.33 2.36
C LEU A 62 5.11 7.14 2.55
N THR A 63 5.95 6.82 1.56
CA THR A 63 6.91 5.71 1.66
C THR A 63 7.94 5.93 2.77
N ALA A 64 8.36 7.17 2.99
CA ALA A 64 9.27 7.49 4.09
C ALA A 64 8.61 7.25 5.46
N VAL A 65 7.36 7.69 5.64
CA VAL A 65 6.60 7.48 6.88
C VAL A 65 6.35 6.00 7.13
N VAL A 66 5.96 5.23 6.10
CA VAL A 66 5.76 3.78 6.22
C VAL A 66 7.06 3.06 6.59
N ARG A 67 8.18 3.41 5.94
CA ARG A 67 9.50 2.89 6.31
C ARG A 67 9.85 3.19 7.77
N MET A 68 9.62 4.41 8.25
CA MET A 68 9.86 4.78 9.64
C MET A 68 8.99 3.97 10.62
N ALA A 69 7.72 3.75 10.30
CA ALA A 69 6.82 2.95 11.12
C ALA A 69 7.30 1.49 11.22
N VAL A 70 7.65 0.87 10.09
CA VAL A 70 8.21 -0.49 10.06
C VAL A 70 9.50 -0.58 10.89
N ALA A 71 10.42 0.37 10.74
CA ALA A 71 11.66 0.39 11.51
C ALA A 71 11.42 0.52 13.02
N LEU A 72 10.44 1.34 13.43
CA LEU A 72 10.05 1.51 14.83
C LEU A 72 9.51 0.20 15.41
N GLU A 73 8.62 -0.47 14.68
CA GLU A 73 8.01 -1.74 15.12
C GLU A 73 9.05 -2.86 15.22
N PHE A 74 9.93 -3.00 14.21
CA PHE A 74 11.03 -3.97 14.26
C PHE A 74 12.04 -3.68 15.37
N SER A 75 12.33 -2.40 15.64
CA SER A 75 13.15 -2.04 16.79
C SER A 75 12.50 -2.46 18.11
N GLY A 76 11.17 -2.34 18.23
CA GLY A 76 10.43 -2.81 19.39
C GLY A 76 10.55 -4.31 19.60
N ASP A 77 10.37 -5.10 18.53
CA ASP A 77 10.52 -6.56 18.59
C ASP A 77 11.96 -6.99 18.88
N THR A 78 12.95 -6.30 18.30
CA THR A 78 14.37 -6.57 18.55
C THR A 78 14.72 -6.35 20.03
N GLN A 79 14.20 -5.26 20.63
CA GLN A 79 14.37 -4.99 22.06
C GLN A 79 13.67 -6.04 22.93
N ARG A 80 12.49 -6.53 22.52
CA ARG A 80 11.78 -7.60 23.22
C ARG A 80 12.59 -8.90 23.21
N CYS A 81 13.05 -9.33 22.04
CA CYS A 81 13.90 -10.52 21.89
C CYS A 81 15.18 -10.41 22.74
N ALA A 82 15.84 -9.25 22.75
CA ALA A 82 17.03 -9.02 23.55
C ALA A 82 16.76 -9.16 25.07
N LYS A 83 15.62 -8.64 25.57
CA LYS A 83 15.21 -8.79 26.97
C LYS A 83 14.91 -10.24 27.36
N GLU A 84 14.37 -11.00 26.41
CA GLU A 84 14.03 -12.42 26.58
C GLU A 84 15.24 -13.36 26.34
N GLY A 85 16.40 -12.81 25.97
CA GLY A 85 17.59 -13.60 25.63
C GLY A 85 17.43 -14.43 24.36
N GLN A 86 16.51 -14.05 23.48
CA GLN A 86 16.18 -14.77 22.25
C GLN A 86 16.80 -14.10 21.02
N PRO A 87 17.22 -14.87 20.00
CA PRO A 87 17.63 -14.31 18.72
C PRO A 87 16.43 -13.75 17.96
N VAL A 88 16.66 -12.75 17.10
CA VAL A 88 15.65 -12.28 16.15
C VAL A 88 15.59 -13.25 14.97
N SER A 89 14.54 -14.07 14.90
CA SER A 89 14.34 -15.09 13.88
C SER A 89 12.99 -14.94 13.15
N LYS A 90 12.73 -15.79 12.14
CA LYS A 90 11.46 -15.81 11.41
C LYS A 90 10.29 -15.98 12.40
N GLY A 91 9.30 -15.08 12.29
CA GLY A 91 8.16 -15.02 13.21
C GLY A 91 8.37 -14.19 14.48
N ALA A 92 9.58 -13.64 14.71
CA ALA A 92 9.81 -12.74 15.84
C ALA A 92 9.37 -11.30 15.57
N LEU A 93 9.35 -10.90 14.29
CA LEU A 93 9.00 -9.55 13.85
C LEU A 93 7.55 -9.46 13.41
N HIS A 94 6.85 -8.42 13.87
CA HIS A 94 5.44 -8.19 13.59
C HIS A 94 5.21 -6.77 13.10
N LEU A 95 4.23 -6.63 12.21
CA LEU A 95 3.68 -5.32 11.87
C LEU A 95 2.32 -5.14 12.52
N TRP A 96 2.06 -3.96 13.06
CA TRP A 96 0.72 -3.55 13.44
C TRP A 96 -0.18 -3.50 12.20
N ALA A 97 -1.46 -3.84 12.37
CA ALA A 97 -2.42 -3.94 11.26
C ALA A 97 -2.50 -2.65 10.40
N THR A 98 -2.29 -1.48 11.02
CA THR A 98 -2.24 -0.19 10.31
C THR A 98 -1.02 -0.06 9.42
N THR A 99 0.15 -0.49 9.89
CA THR A 99 1.41 -0.42 9.16
C THR A 99 1.41 -1.42 8.02
N ASP A 100 0.94 -2.65 8.27
CA ASP A 100 0.66 -3.64 7.22
C ASP A 100 -0.25 -3.06 6.12
N THR A 101 -1.40 -2.49 6.52
CA THR A 101 -2.34 -1.88 5.56
C THR A 101 -1.66 -0.80 4.72
N MET A 102 -0.79 0.02 5.32
CA MET A 102 -0.08 1.06 4.56
C MET A 102 0.93 0.48 3.58
N VAL A 103 1.67 -0.58 3.96
CA VAL A 103 2.57 -1.30 3.04
C VAL A 103 1.76 -1.88 1.87
N ASP A 104 0.60 -2.51 2.12
CA ASP A 104 -0.30 -3.04 1.09
C ASP A 104 -0.73 -1.94 0.12
N ARG A 105 -1.14 -0.79 0.65
CA ARG A 105 -1.55 0.35 -0.16
C ARG A 105 -0.42 0.84 -1.05
N VAL A 106 0.80 0.97 -0.52
CA VAL A 106 1.96 1.40 -1.31
C VAL A 106 2.23 0.42 -2.45
N ILE A 107 2.27 -0.89 -2.18
CA ILE A 107 2.49 -1.93 -3.20
C ILE A 107 1.45 -1.86 -4.32
N ARG A 108 0.16 -1.71 -3.96
CA ARG A 108 -0.93 -1.68 -4.96
C ARG A 108 -0.95 -0.40 -5.79
N HIS A 109 -0.55 0.73 -5.21
CA HIS A 109 -0.65 2.04 -5.85
C HIS A 109 0.58 2.37 -6.69
N ASP A 110 1.78 2.12 -6.17
CA ASP A 110 3.05 2.38 -6.86
C ASP A 110 4.05 1.26 -6.56
N PRO A 111 4.03 0.16 -7.34
CA PRO A 111 4.95 -0.97 -7.15
C PRO A 111 6.43 -0.56 -7.25
N ALA A 112 6.77 0.46 -8.04
CA ALA A 112 8.14 0.91 -8.20
C ALA A 112 8.62 1.66 -6.95
N ALA A 113 7.77 2.51 -6.36
CA ALA A 113 8.07 3.12 -5.07
C ALA A 113 8.10 2.09 -3.94
N ALA A 114 7.20 1.10 -3.96
CA ALA A 114 7.20 -0.01 -3.02
C ALA A 114 8.51 -0.81 -3.05
N GLN A 115 9.05 -1.06 -4.24
CA GLN A 115 10.28 -1.85 -4.39
C GLN A 115 11.46 -1.14 -3.74
N ARG A 116 11.57 0.18 -3.97
CA ARG A 116 12.58 1.03 -3.31
C ARG A 116 12.37 1.06 -1.80
N MET A 117 11.13 1.23 -1.34
CA MET A 117 10.79 1.25 0.08
C MET A 117 11.14 -0.06 0.78
N VAL A 118 10.84 -1.22 0.18
CA VAL A 118 11.21 -2.54 0.73
C VAL A 118 12.71 -2.72 0.80
N GLY A 119 13.44 -2.37 -0.28
CA GLY A 119 14.90 -2.44 -0.28
C GLY A 119 15.52 -1.54 0.81
N ASP A 120 14.95 -0.35 1.02
CA ASP A 120 15.34 0.55 2.09
C ASP A 120 15.05 -0.01 3.49
N ILE A 121 13.89 -0.67 3.68
CA ILE A 121 13.53 -1.34 4.94
C ILE A 121 14.52 -2.45 5.27
N VAL A 122 14.82 -3.32 4.30
CA VAL A 122 15.75 -4.44 4.49
C VAL A 122 17.15 -3.92 4.83
N ARG A 123 17.64 -2.93 4.07
CA ARG A 123 18.93 -2.30 4.34
C ARG A 123 18.98 -1.66 5.72
N ASP A 124 17.96 -0.87 6.09
CA ASP A 124 17.90 -0.25 7.41
C ASP A 124 17.86 -1.28 8.54
N ALA A 125 17.08 -2.34 8.39
CA ALA A 125 16.98 -3.41 9.38
C ALA A 125 18.31 -4.16 9.54
N GLN A 126 19.02 -4.41 8.44
CA GLN A 126 20.33 -5.03 8.48
C GLN A 126 21.37 -4.10 9.12
N ASP A 127 21.49 -2.87 8.62
CA ASP A 127 22.55 -1.94 9.02
C ASP A 127 22.38 -1.41 10.45
N LYS A 128 21.13 -1.16 10.87
CA LYS A 128 20.83 -0.49 12.15
C LYS A 128 20.38 -1.45 13.25
N LEU A 129 19.74 -2.56 12.88
CA LEU A 129 19.16 -3.51 13.85
C LEU A 129 19.84 -4.88 13.81
N GLY A 130 20.74 -5.14 12.86
CA GLY A 130 21.44 -6.42 12.72
C GLY A 130 20.51 -7.57 12.32
N ILE A 131 19.36 -7.29 11.73
CA ILE A 131 18.36 -8.29 11.36
C ILE A 131 18.73 -8.88 9.99
N ALA A 132 18.68 -10.21 9.89
CA ALA A 132 18.94 -10.89 8.63
C ALA A 132 17.85 -10.59 7.56
N PRO A 133 18.23 -10.38 6.28
CA PRO A 133 17.28 -10.02 5.22
C PRO A 133 16.12 -10.99 5.02
N ASP A 134 16.33 -12.29 5.22
CA ASP A 134 15.32 -13.34 5.11
C ASP A 134 14.26 -13.24 6.22
N VAL A 135 14.68 -12.86 7.43
CA VAL A 135 13.76 -12.62 8.57
C VAL A 135 12.87 -11.41 8.29
N VAL A 136 13.43 -10.33 7.73
CA VAL A 136 12.67 -9.16 7.29
C VAL A 136 11.69 -9.53 6.18
N GLY A 137 12.15 -10.25 5.16
CA GLY A 137 11.32 -10.72 4.06
C GLY A 137 10.15 -11.56 4.55
N TYR A 138 10.41 -12.50 5.46
CA TYR A 138 9.37 -13.31 6.09
C TYR A 138 8.32 -12.47 6.83
N ALA A 139 8.77 -11.50 7.64
CA ALA A 139 7.87 -10.62 8.38
C ALA A 139 6.97 -9.79 7.47
N LEU A 140 7.54 -9.24 6.39
CA LEU A 140 6.77 -8.52 5.37
C LEU A 140 5.74 -9.43 4.69
N ILE A 141 6.10 -10.68 4.35
CA ILE A 141 5.15 -11.66 3.77
C ILE A 141 4.02 -11.98 4.75
N GLN A 142 4.33 -12.19 6.03
CA GLN A 142 3.35 -12.56 7.05
C GLN A 142 2.39 -11.43 7.40
N ALA A 143 2.88 -10.19 7.37
CA ALA A 143 2.07 -9.02 7.67
C ALA A 143 0.87 -8.91 6.70
N MET A 144 1.05 -9.24 5.41
CA MET A 144 0.08 -8.86 4.38
C MET A 144 -1.17 -9.75 4.38
N ALA A 145 -2.28 -9.17 4.80
CA ALA A 145 -3.57 -9.84 4.97
C ALA A 145 -4.29 -10.25 3.66
N LEU A 146 -3.97 -9.62 2.51
CA LEU A 146 -4.64 -9.91 1.24
C LEU A 146 -3.63 -10.20 0.13
N ASP A 147 -3.62 -11.46 -0.29
CA ASP A 147 -2.91 -11.99 -1.46
C ASP A 147 -1.39 -12.17 -1.27
N ARG A 148 -1.05 -13.13 -0.40
CA ARG A 148 0.33 -13.52 -0.09
C ARG A 148 1.13 -13.91 -1.33
N ASP A 149 0.49 -14.42 -2.39
CA ASP A 149 1.17 -14.90 -3.59
C ASP A 149 1.63 -13.74 -4.50
N ILE A 150 0.81 -12.68 -4.62
CA ILE A 150 1.21 -11.45 -5.34
C ILE A 150 2.36 -10.76 -4.62
N VAL A 151 2.28 -10.68 -3.29
CA VAL A 151 3.30 -10.05 -2.45
C VAL A 151 4.59 -10.86 -2.46
N ARG A 152 4.51 -12.19 -2.31
CA ARG A 152 5.66 -13.09 -2.42
C ARG A 152 6.34 -12.92 -3.76
N SER A 153 5.59 -13.00 -4.86
CA SER A 153 6.13 -12.78 -6.22
C SER A 153 6.75 -11.39 -6.39
N PHE A 154 6.23 -10.37 -5.70
CA PHE A 154 6.80 -9.03 -5.70
C PHE A 154 8.10 -8.96 -4.90
N LEU A 155 8.14 -9.57 -3.71
CA LEU A 155 9.30 -9.59 -2.83
C LEU A 155 10.42 -10.46 -3.41
N GLU A 156 10.13 -11.60 -4.01
CA GLU A 156 11.11 -12.45 -4.73
C GLU A 156 11.78 -11.72 -5.91
N ARG A 157 11.09 -10.74 -6.51
CA ARG A 157 11.68 -9.87 -7.56
C ARG A 157 12.45 -8.69 -6.98
N SER A 158 12.14 -8.30 -5.75
CA SER A 158 12.69 -7.11 -5.09
C SER A 158 13.89 -7.43 -4.21
N LEU A 159 13.90 -8.62 -3.63
CA LEU A 159 14.98 -9.24 -2.89
C LEU A 159 15.69 -10.21 -3.84
N LEU A 160 17.00 -10.37 -3.74
CA LEU A 160 17.75 -11.24 -4.66
C LEU A 160 17.20 -12.69 -4.62
N PRO A 161 17.22 -13.44 -5.75
CA PRO A 161 16.74 -14.82 -5.77
C PRO A 161 17.49 -15.68 -4.74
N GLY A 162 16.74 -16.39 -3.88
CA GLY A 162 17.27 -17.28 -2.83
C GLY A 162 17.21 -16.73 -1.40
N THR A 163 16.73 -15.49 -1.18
CA THR A 163 16.60 -14.93 0.20
C THR A 163 15.31 -15.34 0.94
N LEU A 164 14.39 -16.03 0.27
CA LEU A 164 13.08 -16.40 0.81
C LEU A 164 12.87 -17.93 0.92
N ASP A 165 13.88 -18.72 0.55
CA ASP A 165 13.85 -20.17 0.73
C ASP A 165 14.10 -20.54 2.21
N ASP A 166 13.45 -21.63 2.62
CA ASP A 166 13.15 -22.18 3.97
C ASP A 166 12.09 -21.46 4.83
#